data_AF-A0A1V8XAJ1-F1
#
_entry.id   AF-A0A1V8XAJ1-F1
#
_cell.length_a   1.000
_cell.length_b   1.000
_cell.length_c   1.000
_cell.angle_alpha   90.00
_cell.angle_beta   90.00
_cell.angle_gamma   90.00
#
_symmetry.space_group_name_H-M   'P 1'
#
loop_
_entity.id
_entity.type
_entity.pdbx_description
1 polymer ?
#
loop_
_entity_poly.entity_id
_entity_poly.type
_entity_poly.pdbx_seq_one_letter_code
_entity_poly.pdbx_strand_id
1 'polypeptide(L)'
;MVGASLKRLLENDHLLVGISELSEIVGVSPRQLRYWEQKEFIRSVSTGVNCPRKYQLPTVIKVEIIKKYLDEGYTLNKSAEKAEERLKKMKHVRKVFSKAIKEIELIDERYTVLLIGDFKETTEDSKLYIIHDEATDELTYKIVPVSEKIDFEQLLKNL
;
A
#
# COMPACT_ATOMS: atom_id res chain seq x y z
N MET A 1 -17.37 11.89 -1.67
CA MET A 1 -16.14 12.38 -2.37
C MET A 1 -14.85 11.86 -1.71
N VAL A 2 -14.87 10.67 -1.09
CA VAL A 2 -13.72 10.08 -0.36
C VAL A 2 -13.02 8.99 -1.19
N GLY A 3 -13.76 8.21 -1.98
CA GLY A 3 -13.20 7.13 -2.83
C GLY A 3 -12.15 7.59 -3.86
N ALA A 4 -12.28 8.80 -4.42
CA ALA A 4 -11.28 9.36 -5.33
C ALA A 4 -9.96 9.73 -4.62
N SER A 5 -10.00 10.06 -3.32
CA SER A 5 -8.83 10.44 -2.53
C SER A 5 -8.00 9.22 -2.14
N LEU A 6 -8.65 8.14 -1.67
CA LEU A 6 -7.97 6.91 -1.29
C LEU A 6 -7.37 6.19 -2.51
N LYS A 7 -8.08 6.15 -3.64
CA LYS A 7 -7.50 5.65 -4.90
C LYS A 7 -6.26 6.46 -5.31
N ARG A 8 -6.29 7.79 -5.19
CA ARG A 8 -5.13 8.65 -5.45
C ARG A 8 -3.99 8.40 -4.46
N LEU A 9 -4.25 8.18 -3.18
CA LEU A 9 -3.22 7.82 -2.19
C LEU A 9 -2.60 6.44 -2.49
N LEU A 10 -3.43 5.47 -2.87
CA LEU A 10 -2.99 4.16 -3.35
C LEU A 10 -2.29 4.24 -4.71
N GLU A 11 -2.38 5.34 -5.46
CA GLU A 11 -1.69 5.52 -6.74
C GLU A 11 -0.47 6.45 -6.64
N ASN A 12 -0.40 7.32 -5.62
CA ASN A 12 0.61 8.37 -5.52
C ASN A 12 1.76 8.01 -4.58
N ASP A 13 2.99 8.15 -5.10
CA ASP A 13 4.24 8.01 -4.35
C ASP A 13 4.81 9.38 -3.91
N HIS A 14 3.95 10.40 -3.75
CA HIS A 14 4.37 11.79 -3.51
C HIS A 14 4.87 12.08 -2.09
N LEU A 15 4.78 11.12 -1.17
CA LEU A 15 5.36 11.27 0.16
C LEU A 15 6.89 11.29 0.05
N LEU A 16 7.49 12.40 0.46
CA LEU A 16 8.93 12.60 0.49
C LEU A 16 9.42 12.72 1.93
N VAL A 17 10.35 11.84 2.30
CA VAL A 17 10.94 11.77 3.64
C VAL A 17 12.40 12.18 3.56
N GLY A 18 12.82 13.15 4.36
CA GLY A 18 14.21 13.58 4.48
C GLY A 18 15.09 12.50 5.10
N ILE A 19 16.40 12.59 4.86
CA ILE A 19 17.35 11.60 5.41
C ILE A 19 17.36 11.55 6.94
N SER A 20 17.08 12.66 7.61
CA SER A 20 17.02 12.72 9.08
C SER A 20 15.79 11.98 9.60
N GLU A 21 14.60 12.27 9.05
CA GLU A 21 13.37 11.55 9.43
C GLU A 21 13.48 10.06 9.10
N LEU A 22 14.01 9.70 7.93
CA LEU A 22 14.23 8.30 7.55
C LEU A 22 15.16 7.58 8.55
N SER A 23 16.21 8.27 8.99
CA SER A 23 17.15 7.72 9.96
C SER A 23 16.48 7.44 11.31
N GLU A 24 15.63 8.35 11.76
CA GLU A 24 14.86 8.22 13.00
C GLU A 24 13.81 7.10 12.92
N ILE A 25 13.04 7.06 11.82
CA ILE A 25 11.98 6.06 11.61
C ILE A 25 12.55 4.64 11.59
N VAL A 26 13.65 4.43 10.86
CA VAL A 26 14.15 3.07 10.60
C VAL A 26 15.31 2.71 11.53
N GLY A 27 15.93 3.65 12.23
CA GLY A 27 17.09 3.35 13.09
C GLY A 27 18.34 2.95 12.31
N VAL A 28 18.55 3.55 11.12
CA VAL A 28 19.79 3.44 10.32
C VAL A 28 20.45 4.81 10.29
N SER A 29 21.75 4.89 10.57
CA SER A 29 22.44 6.17 10.61
C SER A 29 22.43 6.89 9.23
N PRO A 30 22.44 8.23 9.17
CA PRO A 30 22.52 8.96 7.91
C PRO A 30 23.78 8.63 7.10
N ARG A 31 24.84 8.17 7.77
CA ARG A 31 26.08 7.69 7.12
C ARG A 31 25.85 6.38 6.37
N GLN A 32 25.18 5.41 6.99
CA GLN A 32 24.82 4.15 6.35
C GLN A 32 23.88 4.37 5.16
N LEU A 33 22.87 5.25 5.31
CA LEU A 33 21.96 5.59 4.21
C LEU A 33 22.70 6.17 2.99
N ARG A 34 23.65 7.09 3.22
CA ARG A 34 24.51 7.61 2.13
C ARG A 34 25.38 6.53 1.49
N TYR A 35 25.92 5.62 2.29
CA TYR A 35 26.69 4.49 1.77
C TYR A 35 25.82 3.54 0.94
N TRP A 36 24.59 3.24 1.38
CA TRP A 36 23.65 2.41 0.62
C TRP A 36 23.24 3.08 -0.69
N GLU A 37 23.08 4.40 -0.69
CA GLU A 37 22.82 5.17 -1.89
C GLU A 37 24.02 5.18 -2.85
N GLN A 38 25.24 5.36 -2.33
CA GLN A 38 26.47 5.26 -3.13
C GLN A 38 26.64 3.88 -3.79
N LYS A 39 26.17 2.82 -3.11
CA LYS A 39 26.13 1.45 -3.64
C LYS A 39 24.90 1.17 -4.50
N GLU A 40 24.09 2.18 -4.79
CA GLU A 40 22.85 2.11 -5.58
C GLU A 40 21.77 1.18 -5.01
N PHE A 41 21.86 0.77 -3.75
CA PHE A 41 20.82 -0.05 -3.11
C PHE A 41 19.54 0.75 -2.86
N ILE A 42 19.67 2.05 -2.64
CA ILE A 42 18.56 3.00 -2.49
C ILE A 42 18.82 4.25 -3.33
N ARG A 43 17.78 5.03 -3.63
CA ARG A 43 17.90 6.26 -4.45
C ARG A 43 17.03 7.36 -3.85
N SER A 44 17.58 8.56 -3.71
CA SER A 44 16.80 9.76 -3.39
C SER A 44 16.21 10.43 -4.63
N VAL A 45 15.17 11.23 -4.41
CA VAL A 45 14.63 12.20 -5.38
C VAL A 45 15.42 13.48 -5.19
N SER A 46 16.57 13.59 -5.84
CA SER A 46 17.40 14.80 -5.81
C SER A 46 16.80 15.88 -6.71
N THR A 47 16.61 17.09 -6.18
CA THR A 47 16.18 18.29 -6.94
C THR A 47 17.32 19.24 -7.31
N GLY A 48 18.59 18.86 -7.13
CA GLY A 48 19.75 19.69 -7.51
C GLY A 48 21.00 19.47 -6.66
N VAL A 49 22.10 20.13 -7.05
CA VAL A 49 23.36 20.14 -6.29
C VAL A 49 23.12 20.88 -4.96
N ASN A 50 23.43 20.25 -3.83
CA ASN A 50 23.23 20.75 -2.45
C ASN A 50 21.79 20.75 -1.88
N CYS A 51 20.81 20.12 -2.53
CA CYS A 51 19.51 19.92 -1.89
C CYS A 51 19.56 18.79 -0.84
N PRO A 52 18.83 18.91 0.29
CA PRO A 52 18.63 17.81 1.22
C PRO A 52 18.05 16.59 0.50
N ARG A 53 18.60 15.41 0.77
CA ARG A 53 18.11 14.15 0.20
C ARG A 53 16.71 13.87 0.70
N LYS A 54 15.81 13.57 -0.24
CA LYS A 54 14.44 13.13 0.03
C LYS A 54 14.20 11.78 -0.60
N TYR A 55 13.48 10.92 0.09
CA TYR A 55 13.20 9.55 -0.31
C TYR A 55 11.71 9.36 -0.47
N GLN A 56 11.30 8.72 -1.56
CA GLN A 56 9.90 8.33 -1.73
C GLN A 56 9.56 7.16 -0.80
N LEU A 57 8.28 7.00 -0.49
CA LEU A 57 7.79 5.92 0.35
C LEU A 57 8.30 4.51 -0.05
N PRO A 58 8.38 4.11 -1.34
CA PRO A 58 8.96 2.82 -1.71
C PRO A 58 10.43 2.67 -1.27
N THR A 59 11.21 3.74 -1.28
CA THR A 59 12.59 3.73 -0.81
C THR A 59 12.67 3.63 0.71
N VAL A 60 11.79 4.32 1.44
CA VAL A 60 11.69 4.17 2.90
C VAL A 60 11.41 2.73 3.28
N ILE A 61 10.42 2.11 2.63
CA ILE A 61 10.09 0.69 2.83
C ILE A 61 11.27 -0.22 2.43
N LYS A 62 12.02 0.13 1.37
CA LYS A 62 13.23 -0.60 0.99
C LYS A 62 14.26 -0.62 2.12
N VAL A 63 14.52 0.54 2.73
CA VAL A 63 15.48 0.71 3.82
C VAL A 63 15.06 -0.13 5.03
N GLU A 64 13.78 -0.10 5.39
CA GLU A 64 13.21 -0.93 6.46
C GLU A 64 13.44 -2.42 6.23
N ILE A 65 13.15 -2.90 5.01
CA ILE A 65 13.33 -4.32 4.67
C ILE A 65 14.83 -4.70 4.65
N ILE A 66 15.70 -3.83 4.14
CA ILE A 66 17.15 -4.05 4.20
C ILE A 66 17.60 -4.15 5.66
N LYS A 67 17.18 -3.22 6.52
CA LYS A 67 17.54 -3.25 7.94
C LYS A 67 17.09 -4.53 8.61
N LYS A 68 15.84 -4.96 8.39
CA LYS A 68 15.34 -6.23 8.91
C LYS A 68 16.27 -7.40 8.57
N TYR A 69 16.68 -7.54 7.31
CA TYR A 69 17.57 -8.62 6.91
C TYR A 69 19.00 -8.46 7.46
N LEU A 70 19.50 -7.24 7.63
CA LEU A 70 20.77 -7.01 8.33
C LEU A 70 20.69 -7.45 9.80
N ASP A 71 19.61 -7.12 10.49
CA ASP A 71 19.37 -7.51 11.88
C ASP A 71 19.20 -9.03 12.03
N GLU A 72 18.73 -9.72 10.98
CA GLU A 72 18.71 -11.19 10.86
C GLU A 72 20.10 -11.80 10.53
N GLY A 73 21.15 -10.99 10.35
CA GLY A 73 22.53 -11.44 10.11
C GLY A 73 22.92 -11.60 8.64
N TYR A 74 22.10 -11.17 7.69
CA TYR A 74 22.47 -11.17 6.27
C TYR A 74 23.49 -10.07 5.93
N THR A 75 24.21 -10.26 4.83
CA THR A 75 25.05 -9.19 4.27
C THR A 75 24.19 -8.10 3.64
N LEU A 76 24.75 -6.89 3.51
CA LEU A 76 24.06 -5.76 2.87
C LEU A 76 23.58 -6.10 1.45
N ASN A 77 24.44 -6.73 0.64
CA ASN A 77 24.08 -7.12 -0.73
C ASN A 77 22.88 -8.08 -0.75
N LYS A 78 22.89 -9.10 0.14
CA LYS A 78 21.80 -10.08 0.18
C LYS A 78 20.50 -9.47 0.71
N SER A 79 20.62 -8.55 1.67
CA SER A 79 19.50 -7.79 2.22
C SER A 79 18.86 -6.89 1.15
N ALA A 80 19.68 -6.19 0.35
CA ALA A 80 19.22 -5.34 -0.75
C ALA A 80 18.53 -6.14 -1.87
N GLU A 81 19.07 -7.31 -2.22
CA GLU A 81 18.46 -8.24 -3.18
C GLU A 81 17.07 -8.70 -2.70
N LYS A 82 16.98 -9.20 -1.46
CA LYS A 82 15.70 -9.62 -0.87
C LYS A 82 14.70 -8.48 -0.77
N ALA A 83 15.15 -7.27 -0.42
CA ALA A 83 14.29 -6.10 -0.36
C ALA A 83 13.73 -5.72 -1.74
N GLU A 84 14.54 -5.80 -2.80
CA GLU A 84 14.10 -5.56 -4.17
C GLU A 84 13.02 -6.57 -4.61
N GLU A 85 13.24 -7.86 -4.34
CA GLU A 85 12.25 -8.90 -4.64
C GLU A 85 10.93 -8.66 -3.92
N ARG A 86 10.99 -8.28 -2.63
CA ARG A 86 9.81 -8.03 -1.81
C ARG A 86 9.04 -6.80 -2.31
N LEU A 87 9.74 -5.72 -2.65
CA LEU A 87 9.14 -4.53 -3.24
C LEU A 87 8.51 -4.80 -4.60
N LYS A 88 9.16 -5.59 -5.45
CA LYS A 88 8.60 -6.01 -6.73
C LYS A 88 7.26 -6.72 -6.52
N LYS A 89 7.20 -7.69 -5.61
CA LYS A 89 5.95 -8.37 -5.24
C LYS A 89 4.90 -7.39 -4.74
N MET A 90 5.27 -6.49 -3.83
CA MET A 90 4.35 -5.49 -3.27
C MET A 90 3.82 -4.52 -4.33
N LYS A 91 4.64 -4.12 -5.30
CA LYS A 91 4.22 -3.32 -6.46
C LYS A 91 3.20 -4.06 -7.32
N HIS A 92 3.40 -5.36 -7.56
CA HIS A 92 2.42 -6.18 -8.28
C HIS A 92 1.10 -6.29 -7.51
N VAL A 93 1.16 -6.56 -6.21
CA VAL A 93 0.00 -6.61 -5.31
C VAL A 93 -0.76 -5.28 -5.36
N ARG A 94 -0.08 -4.16 -5.11
CA ARG A 94 -0.67 -2.80 -5.18
C ARG A 94 -1.36 -2.54 -6.52
N LYS A 95 -0.73 -2.92 -7.64
CA LYS A 95 -1.31 -2.78 -8.99
C LYS A 95 -2.55 -3.64 -9.22
N VAL A 96 -2.59 -4.84 -8.63
CA VAL A 96 -3.76 -5.72 -8.68
C VAL A 96 -4.90 -5.10 -7.87
N PHE A 97 -4.63 -4.76 -6.60
CA PHE A 97 -5.63 -4.17 -5.72
C PHE A 97 -6.16 -2.83 -6.21
N SER A 98 -5.32 -1.94 -6.73
CA SER A 98 -5.78 -0.64 -7.27
C SER A 98 -6.68 -0.76 -8.49
N LYS A 99 -6.59 -1.88 -9.22
CA LYS A 99 -7.47 -2.20 -10.36
C LYS A 99 -8.72 -2.97 -9.95
N ALA A 100 -8.58 -3.82 -8.93
CA ALA A 100 -9.65 -4.66 -8.40
C ALA A 100 -10.67 -3.83 -7.64
N ILE A 101 -10.22 -2.90 -6.79
CA ILE A 101 -11.08 -1.97 -6.06
C ILE A 101 -11.66 -0.95 -7.03
N LYS A 102 -12.98 -1.01 -7.22
CA LYS A 102 -13.73 -0.05 -8.05
C LYS A 102 -14.21 1.13 -7.23
N GLU A 103 -14.69 0.87 -6.01
CA GLU A 103 -15.31 1.85 -5.14
C GLU A 103 -15.03 1.52 -3.68
N ILE A 104 -15.01 2.58 -2.86
CA ILE A 104 -14.79 2.51 -1.41
C ILE A 104 -15.79 3.45 -0.76
N GLU A 105 -16.58 2.92 0.17
CA GLU A 105 -17.52 3.69 0.98
C GLU A 105 -17.27 3.48 2.47
N LEU A 106 -17.44 4.55 3.23
CA LEU A 106 -17.38 4.54 4.70
C LEU A 106 -18.78 4.86 5.21
N ILE A 107 -19.31 3.99 6.06
CA ILE A 107 -20.67 4.08 6.57
C ILE A 107 -20.61 4.12 8.09
N ASP A 108 -21.25 5.14 8.66
CA ASP A 108 -21.34 5.38 10.11
C ASP A 108 -19.98 5.41 10.84
N GLU A 109 -18.88 5.71 10.13
CA GLU A 109 -17.49 5.64 10.63
C GLU A 109 -17.11 4.26 11.23
N ARG A 110 -17.93 3.23 11.00
CA ARG A 110 -17.75 1.88 11.53
C ARG A 110 -17.46 0.88 10.43
N TYR A 111 -18.14 0.99 9.29
CA TYR A 111 -18.03 0.01 8.22
C TYR A 111 -17.29 0.58 7.02
N THR A 112 -16.24 -0.13 6.59
CA THR A 112 -15.58 0.13 5.31
C THR A 112 -16.05 -0.89 4.28
N VAL A 113 -16.69 -0.42 3.21
CA VAL A 113 -17.20 -1.26 2.12
C VAL A 113 -16.35 -1.06 0.87
N LEU A 114 -15.81 -2.15 0.34
CA LEU A 114 -14.99 -2.19 -0.87
C LEU A 114 -15.73 -2.96 -1.97
N LEU A 115 -16.02 -2.30 -3.08
CA LEU A 115 -16.50 -2.97 -4.29
C LEU A 115 -15.31 -3.51 -5.09
N ILE A 116 -15.26 -4.83 -5.26
CA ILE A 116 -14.22 -5.55 -5.97
C ILE A 116 -14.77 -6.05 -7.31
N GLY A 117 -14.53 -5.30 -8.37
CA GLY A 117 -14.73 -5.69 -9.78
C GLY A 117 -16.09 -6.29 -10.17
N ASP A 118 -16.17 -6.68 -11.44
CA ASP A 118 -17.26 -7.50 -11.96
C ASP A 118 -16.72 -8.93 -12.17
N PHE A 119 -17.40 -9.92 -11.62
CA PHE A 119 -17.15 -11.35 -11.80
C PHE A 119 -17.89 -11.80 -13.06
N LYS A 120 -17.11 -12.12 -14.09
CA LYS A 120 -17.61 -12.54 -15.41
C LYS A 120 -17.85 -14.05 -15.54
N GLU A 121 -17.66 -14.81 -14.46
CA GLU A 121 -17.71 -16.29 -14.49
C GLU A 121 -19.11 -16.87 -14.22
N THR A 122 -20.11 -16.04 -13.94
CA THR A 122 -21.49 -16.46 -13.70
C THR A 122 -22.39 -16.10 -14.89
N THR A 123 -23.49 -16.84 -15.06
CA THR A 123 -24.53 -16.59 -16.09
C THR A 123 -25.13 -15.18 -16.03
N GLU A 124 -24.91 -14.47 -14.92
CA GLU A 124 -25.24 -13.06 -14.70
C GLU A 124 -24.01 -12.34 -14.13
N ASP A 125 -23.67 -11.18 -14.71
CA ASP A 125 -22.60 -10.33 -14.20
C ASP A 125 -22.86 -10.02 -12.71
N SER A 126 -21.86 -10.23 -11.86
CA SER A 126 -21.99 -10.11 -10.40
C SER A 126 -20.83 -9.30 -9.81
N LYS A 127 -21.03 -8.67 -8.67
CA LYS A 127 -20.08 -7.82 -7.95
C LYS A 127 -19.75 -8.42 -6.59
N LEU A 128 -18.49 -8.35 -6.16
CA LEU A 128 -18.09 -8.74 -4.81
C LEU A 128 -17.90 -7.50 -3.94
N TYR A 129 -18.49 -7.52 -2.76
CA TYR A 129 -18.27 -6.54 -1.71
C TYR A 129 -17.45 -7.18 -0.60
N ILE A 130 -16.42 -6.48 -0.14
CA ILE A 130 -15.69 -6.77 1.10
C ILE A 130 -16.09 -5.70 2.10
N ILE A 131 -16.54 -6.13 3.28
CA ILE A 131 -17.04 -5.25 4.34
C ILE A 131 -16.18 -5.49 5.56
N HIS A 132 -15.56 -4.44 6.07
CA HIS A 132 -14.80 -4.45 7.31
C HIS A 132 -15.58 -3.70 8.39
N ASP A 133 -15.76 -4.34 9.55
CA ASP A 133 -16.35 -3.73 10.75
C ASP A 133 -15.23 -3.34 11.72
N GLU A 134 -15.02 -2.04 11.92
CA GLU A 134 -13.96 -1.51 12.79
C GLU A 134 -14.16 -1.92 14.27
N ALA A 135 -15.40 -2.17 14.70
CA ALA A 135 -15.69 -2.51 16.09
C ALA A 135 -15.31 -3.96 16.45
N THR A 136 -15.39 -4.88 15.49
CA THR A 136 -15.08 -6.30 15.68
C THR A 136 -13.77 -6.73 15.03
N ASP A 137 -13.22 -5.91 14.14
CA ASP A 137 -12.07 -6.21 13.27
C ASP A 137 -12.31 -7.43 12.35
N GLU A 138 -13.56 -7.67 11.94
CA GLU A 138 -13.94 -8.80 11.09
C GLU A 138 -14.22 -8.39 9.64
N LEU A 139 -14.00 -9.33 8.71
CA LEU A 139 -14.28 -9.18 7.28
C LEU A 139 -15.46 -10.05 6.86
N THR A 140 -16.45 -9.45 6.19
CA THR A 140 -17.54 -10.16 5.54
C THR A 140 -17.54 -9.95 4.02
N TYR A 141 -17.99 -10.97 3.29
CA TYR A 141 -18.00 -11.00 1.83
C TYR A 141 -19.42 -11.19 1.31
N LYS A 142 -19.85 -10.36 0.33
CA LYS A 142 -21.16 -10.51 -0.33
C LYS A 142 -21.02 -10.45 -1.84
N ILE A 143 -21.66 -11.38 -2.54
CA ILE A 143 -21.75 -11.39 -4.00
C ILE A 143 -23.17 -10.94 -4.38
N VAL A 144 -23.28 -9.96 -5.26
CA VAL A 144 -24.57 -9.40 -5.67
C VAL A 144 -24.64 -9.23 -7.20
N PRO A 145 -25.75 -9.58 -7.86
CA PRO A 145 -25.93 -9.36 -9.29
C PRO A 145 -25.80 -7.87 -9.68
N VAL A 146 -25.23 -7.58 -10.85
CA VAL A 146 -25.07 -6.19 -11.36
C VAL A 146 -26.42 -5.50 -11.63
N SER A 147 -27.46 -6.28 -11.90
CA SER A 147 -28.83 -5.81 -12.16
C SER A 147 -29.50 -5.19 -10.93
N GLU A 148 -29.01 -5.46 -9.72
CA GLU A 148 -29.61 -5.00 -8.48
C GLU A 148 -28.92 -3.72 -7.98
N LYS A 149 -29.72 -2.67 -7.70
CA LYS A 149 -29.23 -1.48 -7.01
C LYS A 149 -29.12 -1.79 -5.52
N ILE A 150 -27.91 -1.75 -4.99
CA ILE A 150 -27.65 -2.02 -3.59
C ILE A 150 -27.83 -0.76 -2.77
N ASP A 151 -28.66 -0.85 -1.74
CA ASP A 151 -28.65 0.05 -0.60
C ASP A 151 -27.68 -0.50 0.45
N PHE A 152 -26.61 0.24 0.72
CA PHE A 152 -25.60 -0.19 1.67
C PHE A 152 -26.13 -0.30 3.10
N GLU A 153 -27.12 0.50 3.51
CA GLU A 153 -27.74 0.35 4.82
C GLU A 153 -28.49 -0.98 4.94
N GLN A 154 -29.19 -1.39 3.87
CA GLN A 154 -29.88 -2.68 3.84
C GLN A 154 -28.89 -3.85 3.79
N LEU A 155 -27.76 -3.66 3.12
CA LEU A 155 -26.70 -4.66 3.05
C LEU A 155 -26.03 -4.89 4.41
N LEU A 156 -25.86 -3.83 5.22
CA LEU A 156 -25.30 -3.88 6.57
C LEU A 156 -26.30 -4.37 7.63
N LYS A 157 -27.62 -4.12 7.48
CA LYS A 157 -28.67 -4.63 8.40
C LYS A 157 -28.73 -6.16 8.48
N ASN A 158 -28.14 -6.85 7.50
CA ASN A 158 -28.10 -8.31 7.39
C ASN A 158 -26.70 -8.87 7.76
N LEU A 159 -25.94 -8.16 8.59
CA LEU A 159 -24.68 -8.58 9.21
C LEU A 159 -24.86 -8.63 10.72
#